data_AF-A0A024SE20-F1
#
_entry.id   AF-A0A024SE20-F1
#
_cell.length_a   1.000
_cell.length_b   1.000
_cell.length_c   1.000
_cell.angle_alpha   90.00
_cell.angle_beta   90.00
_cell.angle_gamma   90.00
#
_symmetry.space_group_name_H-M   'P 1'
#
loop_
_entity.id
_entity.type
_entity.pdbx_description
1 polymer ?
#
loop_
_entity_poly.entity_id
_entity_poly.type
_entity_poly.pdbx_seq_one_letter_code
_entity_poly.pdbx_strand_id
1 'polypeptide(L)'
;MGRSSTRDCSVPYYVNLVNDINALLNHLYPTGGFDALYVSGGSYGTVPAQMLYGAPYDLFPPGRKIVGMLLLNGFSPLRHHSGYAKHLSWNNWASIGPPTRIVPFRLLQRLFKCAVGSKLQSVEGATQFLKATVFDEHTVIEKMARSTVRCCQNWDGFMEVSDTIHSDWGFDPRTLDKEHSAKPVLIVGSENDHIGGSTNDWL
;
A
#
# COMPACT_ATOMS: atom_id res chain seq x y z
N MET A 1 -12.68 -15.10 9.18
CA MET A 1 -13.16 -13.82 8.62
C MET A 1 -12.40 -12.70 9.30
N GLY A 2 -11.66 -11.88 8.54
CA GLY A 2 -11.19 -10.56 8.99
C GLY A 2 -12.36 -9.76 9.54
N ARG A 3 -12.14 -9.00 10.62
CA ARG A 3 -13.14 -8.05 11.12
C ARG A 3 -13.24 -6.78 10.25
N SER A 4 -12.48 -6.71 9.15
CA SER A 4 -12.56 -5.62 8.19
C SER A 4 -13.89 -5.67 7.42
N SER A 5 -14.55 -4.53 7.31
CA SER A 5 -15.75 -4.36 6.49
C SER A 5 -15.45 -4.65 5.03
N THR A 6 -16.44 -5.18 4.31
CA THR A 6 -16.40 -5.24 2.85
C THR A 6 -16.47 -3.83 2.28
N ARG A 7 -15.62 -3.52 1.30
CA ARG A 7 -15.62 -2.23 0.60
C ARG A 7 -16.81 -2.10 -0.34
N ASP A 8 -17.34 -0.89 -0.49
CA ASP A 8 -18.26 -0.57 -1.59
C ASP A 8 -17.48 -0.47 -2.92
N CYS A 9 -17.66 -1.47 -3.77
CA CYS A 9 -17.00 -1.54 -5.07
C CYS A 9 -17.53 -0.53 -6.10
N SER A 10 -18.67 0.14 -5.84
CA SER A 10 -19.19 1.22 -6.69
C SER A 10 -18.45 2.54 -6.48
N VAL A 11 -17.77 2.68 -5.34
CA VAL A 11 -16.99 3.86 -4.97
C VAL A 11 -15.51 3.62 -5.34
N PRO A 12 -14.80 4.61 -5.92
CA PRO A 12 -13.37 4.49 -6.19
C PRO A 12 -12.58 4.10 -4.92
N TYR A 13 -11.51 3.32 -5.09
CA TYR A 13 -10.75 2.80 -3.95
C TYR A 13 -10.18 3.93 -3.08
N TYR A 14 -9.58 4.96 -3.69
CA TYR A 14 -8.99 6.07 -2.96
C TYR A 14 -10.03 6.85 -2.11
N VAL A 15 -11.28 6.94 -2.58
CA VAL A 15 -12.38 7.58 -1.84
C VAL A 15 -12.76 6.76 -0.61
N ASN A 16 -12.91 5.44 -0.77
CA ASN A 16 -13.15 4.54 0.37
C ASN A 16 -12.02 4.66 1.41
N LEU A 17 -10.77 4.60 0.96
CA LEU A 17 -9.59 4.75 1.82
C LEU A 17 -9.62 6.07 2.60
N VAL A 18 -9.84 7.19 1.91
CA VAL A 18 -9.89 8.51 2.57
C VAL A 18 -11.02 8.56 3.59
N ASN A 19 -12.21 8.03 3.27
CA ASN A 19 -13.34 7.98 4.19
C ASN A 19 -13.03 7.15 5.44
N ASP A 20 -12.41 5.98 5.27
CA ASP A 20 -12.01 5.11 6.38
C ASP A 20 -10.97 5.79 7.28
N ILE A 21 -10.00 6.49 6.70
CA ILE A 21 -8.99 7.24 7.47
C ILE A 21 -9.59 8.46 8.17
N ASN A 22 -10.49 9.19 7.51
CA ASN A 22 -11.26 10.27 8.15
C ASN A 22 -12.06 9.74 9.35
N ALA A 23 -12.76 8.61 9.20
CA ALA A 23 -13.50 7.98 10.27
C ALA A 23 -12.57 7.55 11.43
N LEU A 24 -11.41 6.97 11.11
CA LEU A 24 -10.41 6.59 12.11
C LEU A 24 -9.87 7.80 12.86
N LEU A 25 -9.49 8.87 12.16
CA LEU A 25 -9.00 10.10 12.78
C LEU A 25 -10.07 10.76 13.65
N ASN A 26 -11.31 10.82 13.19
CA ASN A 26 -12.43 11.35 13.98
C ASN A 26 -12.73 10.50 15.22
N HIS A 27 -12.53 9.18 15.13
CA HIS A 27 -12.69 8.29 16.28
C HIS A 27 -11.59 8.49 17.32
N LEU A 28 -10.33 8.56 16.89
CA LEU A 28 -9.16 8.69 17.77
C LEU A 28 -8.97 10.12 18.31
N TYR A 29 -9.33 11.12 17.49
CA TYR A 29 -9.18 12.55 17.75
C TYR A 29 -10.48 13.28 17.45
N PRO A 30 -11.56 13.07 18.23
CA PRO A 30 -12.88 13.63 17.96
C PRO A 30 -12.93 15.16 17.95
N THR A 31 -11.96 15.80 18.61
CA THR A 31 -11.78 17.26 18.62
C THR A 31 -10.81 17.76 17.55
N GLY A 32 -10.24 16.86 16.74
CA GLY A 32 -9.18 17.20 15.77
C GLY A 32 -7.83 17.55 16.41
N GLY A 33 -7.61 17.11 17.66
CA GLY A 33 -6.43 17.43 18.49
C GLY A 33 -5.13 16.73 18.07
N PHE A 34 -4.74 16.90 16.81
CA PHE A 34 -3.42 16.55 16.28
C PHE A 34 -2.91 17.71 15.43
N ASP A 35 -1.64 18.04 15.53
CA ASP A 35 -1.05 19.16 14.79
C ASP A 35 -0.32 18.72 13.51
N ALA A 36 0.07 17.44 13.46
CA ALA A 36 0.84 16.88 12.36
C ALA A 36 0.40 15.44 12.05
N LEU A 37 0.43 15.09 10.75
CA LEU A 37 0.29 13.75 10.24
C LEU A 37 1.54 13.36 9.46
N TYR A 38 2.10 12.20 9.80
CA TYR A 38 3.14 11.55 9.00
C TYR A 38 2.49 10.39 8.26
N VAL A 39 2.63 10.39 6.94
CA VAL A 39 2.11 9.31 6.10
C VAL A 39 3.28 8.43 5.69
N SER A 40 3.16 7.12 5.85
CA SER A 40 4.23 6.22 5.44
C SER A 40 3.68 4.95 4.84
N GLY A 41 4.39 4.39 3.88
CA GLY A 41 4.07 3.11 3.26
C GLY A 41 5.33 2.34 2.91
N GLY A 42 5.27 1.02 3.08
CA GLY A 42 6.30 0.10 2.59
C GLY A 42 5.71 -0.90 1.61
N SER A 43 6.40 -1.19 0.51
CA SER A 43 5.94 -2.09 -0.55
C SER A 43 4.50 -1.72 -0.97
N TYR A 44 3.54 -2.63 -0.90
CA TYR A 44 2.13 -2.35 -1.25
C TYR A 44 1.51 -1.20 -0.45
N GLY A 45 1.97 -0.93 0.77
CA GLY A 45 1.50 0.19 1.59
C GLY A 45 1.87 1.56 1.04
N THR A 46 2.80 1.64 0.09
CA THR A 46 3.19 2.90 -0.58
C THR A 46 2.05 3.46 -1.44
N VAL A 47 1.15 2.60 -1.92
CA VAL A 47 -0.01 2.96 -2.74
C VAL A 47 -1.04 3.77 -1.95
N PRO A 48 -1.63 3.25 -0.85
CA PRO A 48 -2.55 4.03 -0.04
C PRO A 48 -1.88 5.24 0.63
N ALA A 49 -0.59 5.17 0.95
CA ALA A 49 0.16 6.32 1.45
C ALA A 49 0.15 7.48 0.45
N GLN A 50 0.45 7.19 -0.82
CA GLN A 50 0.41 8.19 -1.88
C GLN A 50 -1.00 8.71 -2.17
N MET A 51 -2.01 7.82 -2.18
CA MET A 51 -3.41 8.23 -2.33
C MET A 51 -3.84 9.24 -1.25
N LEU A 52 -3.47 9.00 0.01
CA LEU A 52 -3.77 9.93 1.11
C LEU A 52 -2.98 11.23 0.99
N TYR A 53 -1.71 11.15 0.59
CA TYR A 53 -0.86 12.32 0.42
C TYR A 53 -1.35 13.27 -0.67
N GLY A 54 -1.77 12.72 -1.82
CA GLY A 54 -2.28 13.48 -2.96
C GLY A 54 -3.79 13.71 -2.94
N ALA A 55 -4.50 13.27 -1.90
CA ALA A 55 -5.96 13.40 -1.83
C ALA A 55 -6.38 14.88 -1.79
N PRO A 56 -7.38 15.29 -2.59
CA PRO A 56 -7.97 16.62 -2.50
C PRO A 56 -8.41 16.97 -1.08
N TYR A 57 -8.15 18.20 -0.61
CA TYR A 57 -8.41 18.57 0.78
C TYR A 57 -9.89 18.76 1.14
N ASP A 58 -10.77 18.86 0.16
CA ASP A 58 -12.22 18.78 0.36
C ASP A 58 -12.64 17.34 0.70
N LEU A 59 -11.96 16.35 0.13
CA LEU A 59 -12.14 14.93 0.42
C LEU A 59 -11.38 14.49 1.68
N PHE A 60 -10.13 14.94 1.83
CA PHE A 60 -9.26 14.65 2.98
C PHE A 60 -8.77 15.94 3.68
N PRO A 61 -9.64 16.65 4.43
CA PRO A 61 -9.25 17.85 5.16
C PRO A 61 -8.03 17.69 6.09
N PRO A 62 -7.87 16.55 6.82
CA PRO A 62 -6.66 16.28 7.59
C PRO A 62 -5.37 16.30 6.76
N GLY A 63 -5.45 16.11 5.45
CA GLY A 63 -4.32 16.17 4.52
C GLY A 63 -3.51 17.46 4.62
N ARG A 64 -4.13 18.58 5.01
CA ARG A 64 -3.41 19.85 5.25
C ARG A 64 -2.40 19.79 6.40
N LYS A 65 -2.63 18.90 7.36
CA LYS A 65 -1.72 18.65 8.50
C LYS A 65 -0.64 17.62 8.18
N ILE A 66 -0.60 17.08 6.96
CA ILE A 66 0.51 16.22 6.55
C ILE A 66 1.79 17.05 6.52
N VAL A 67 2.78 16.63 7.29
CA VAL A 67 4.09 17.27 7.37
C VAL A 67 5.17 16.54 6.58
N GLY A 68 4.89 15.33 6.11
CA GLY A 68 5.77 14.59 5.20
C GLY A 68 5.27 13.18 4.90
N MET A 69 5.84 12.59 3.84
CA MET A 69 5.58 11.21 3.44
C MET A 69 6.86 10.40 3.33
N LEU A 70 6.84 9.16 3.84
CA LEU A 70 7.92 8.19 3.71
C LEU A 70 7.48 6.99 2.88
N LEU A 71 8.18 6.71 1.78
CA LEU A 71 7.95 5.55 0.93
C LEU A 71 9.16 4.61 0.97
N LEU A 72 8.94 3.36 1.38
CA LEU A 72 9.95 2.30 1.39
C LEU A 72 9.65 1.32 0.24
N ASN A 73 10.54 1.20 -0.74
CA ASN A 73 10.34 0.40 -1.95
C ASN A 73 9.00 0.75 -2.64
N GLY A 74 8.91 2.00 -3.10
CA GLY A 74 7.72 2.67 -3.62
C GLY A 74 7.19 2.09 -4.93
N PHE A 75 5.85 1.99 -5.04
CA PHE A 75 5.17 1.84 -6.32
C PHE A 75 4.79 3.21 -6.88
N SER A 76 5.16 3.50 -8.12
CA SER A 76 4.64 4.66 -8.86
C SER A 76 3.14 4.46 -9.19
N PRO A 77 2.35 5.53 -9.37
CA PRO A 77 1.01 5.44 -9.96
C PRO A 77 1.06 4.80 -11.36
N LEU A 78 0.75 3.51 -11.47
CA LEU A 78 0.99 2.74 -12.72
C LEU A 78 0.20 3.27 -13.91
N ARG A 79 -0.94 3.93 -13.67
CA ARG A 79 -1.73 4.62 -14.70
C ARG A 79 -0.92 5.73 -15.40
N HIS A 80 0.01 6.36 -14.69
CA HIS A 80 0.83 7.47 -15.17
C HIS A 80 2.27 7.03 -15.56
N HIS A 81 2.73 5.89 -15.05
CA HIS A 81 4.05 5.34 -15.36
C HIS A 81 3.99 4.39 -16.58
N SER A 82 3.96 4.97 -17.78
CA SER A 82 4.09 4.19 -19.02
C SER A 82 5.47 3.52 -19.08
N GLY A 83 5.50 2.19 -19.00
CA GLY A 83 6.75 1.42 -19.06
C GLY A 83 7.17 0.74 -17.75
N TYR A 84 6.41 0.90 -16.66
CA TYR A 84 6.72 0.29 -15.35
C TYR A 84 7.06 -1.21 -15.46
N ALA A 85 6.34 -1.94 -16.31
CA ALA A 85 6.49 -3.39 -16.46
C ALA A 85 7.86 -3.83 -17.01
N LYS A 86 8.61 -2.94 -17.68
CA LYS A 86 9.93 -3.25 -18.26
C LYS A 86 11.01 -3.48 -17.21
N HIS A 87 10.77 -2.98 -16.01
CA HIS A 87 11.77 -2.89 -14.95
C HIS A 87 11.35 -3.65 -13.69
N LEU A 88 10.18 -4.30 -13.71
CA LEU A 88 9.77 -5.20 -12.64
C LEU A 88 10.63 -6.47 -12.67
N SER A 89 11.03 -6.93 -11.48
CA SER A 89 11.52 -8.30 -11.31
C SER A 89 10.46 -9.31 -11.75
N TRP A 90 10.89 -10.52 -12.12
CA TRP A 90 9.96 -11.56 -12.58
C TRP A 90 8.84 -11.87 -11.57
N ASN A 91 9.19 -11.87 -10.27
CA ASN A 91 8.23 -12.07 -9.18
C ASN A 91 7.18 -10.95 -9.12
N ASN A 92 7.61 -9.68 -9.22
CA ASN A 92 6.69 -8.55 -9.22
C ASN A 92 5.88 -8.47 -10.51
N TRP A 93 6.47 -8.81 -11.64
CA TRP A 93 5.77 -8.88 -12.92
C TRP A 93 4.64 -9.92 -12.88
N ALA A 94 4.86 -11.08 -12.24
CA ALA A 94 3.82 -12.08 -12.04
C ALA A 94 2.75 -11.66 -11.01
N SER A 95 3.13 -10.86 -9.99
CA SER A 95 2.24 -10.46 -8.89
C SER A 95 1.38 -9.22 -9.19
N ILE A 96 1.93 -8.25 -9.92
CA ILE A 96 1.27 -6.97 -10.22
C ILE A 96 1.44 -6.49 -11.67
N GLY A 97 2.11 -7.26 -12.53
CA GLY A 97 2.30 -6.89 -13.92
C GLY A 97 1.07 -7.16 -14.79
N PRO A 98 1.19 -6.98 -16.11
CA PRO A 98 0.10 -7.21 -17.06
C PRO A 98 -0.68 -8.54 -16.90
N PRO A 99 -0.06 -9.70 -16.56
CA PRO A 99 -0.79 -10.96 -16.43
C PRO A 99 -1.95 -10.92 -15.42
N THR A 100 -1.83 -10.13 -14.35
CA THR A 100 -2.85 -10.08 -13.30
C THR A 100 -4.17 -9.46 -13.77
N ARG A 101 -4.14 -8.73 -14.90
CA ARG A 101 -5.32 -8.15 -15.56
C ARG A 101 -5.82 -8.97 -16.75
N ILE A 102 -4.98 -9.82 -17.33
CA ILE A 102 -5.30 -10.60 -18.55
C ILE A 102 -5.82 -12.00 -18.17
N VAL A 103 -5.27 -12.60 -17.12
CA VAL A 103 -5.68 -13.94 -16.68
C VAL A 103 -7.07 -13.85 -16.03
N PRO A 104 -8.08 -14.55 -16.58
CA PRO A 104 -9.45 -14.42 -16.09
C PRO A 104 -9.63 -15.03 -14.69
N PHE A 105 -10.73 -14.69 -14.04
CA PHE A 105 -11.15 -15.23 -12.73
C PHE A 105 -10.16 -14.97 -11.57
N ARG A 106 -9.22 -14.02 -11.73
CA ARG A 106 -8.20 -13.67 -10.74
C ARG A 106 -7.36 -14.88 -10.29
N LEU A 107 -7.07 -15.82 -11.20
CA LEU A 107 -6.41 -17.09 -10.86
C LEU A 107 -5.05 -16.90 -10.19
N LEU A 108 -4.22 -15.96 -10.68
CA LEU A 108 -2.91 -15.66 -10.09
C LEU A 108 -3.06 -15.16 -8.65
N GLN A 109 -3.98 -14.22 -8.43
CA GLN A 109 -4.25 -13.66 -7.11
C GLN A 109 -4.78 -14.74 -6.16
N ARG A 110 -5.62 -15.67 -6.63
CA ARG A 110 -6.10 -16.81 -5.83
C ARG A 110 -4.94 -17.71 -5.40
N LEU A 111 -4.01 -18.01 -6.32
CA LEU A 111 -2.83 -18.82 -6.01
C LEU A 111 -1.93 -18.14 -4.99
N PHE A 112 -1.64 -16.85 -5.16
CA PHE A 112 -0.84 -16.09 -4.19
C PHE A 112 -1.53 -16.01 -2.82
N LYS A 113 -2.84 -15.76 -2.77
CA LYS A 113 -3.64 -15.78 -1.54
C LYS A 113 -3.48 -17.11 -0.81
N CYS A 114 -3.58 -18.24 -1.51
CA CYS A 114 -3.41 -19.57 -0.91
C CYS A 114 -1.97 -19.80 -0.42
N ALA A 115 -0.97 -19.44 -1.23
CA ALA A 115 0.43 -19.68 -0.93
C ALA A 115 0.99 -18.80 0.20
N VAL A 116 0.60 -17.52 0.25
CA VAL A 116 1.01 -16.58 1.31
C VAL A 116 0.14 -16.78 2.54
N GLY A 117 -1.18 -16.91 2.36
CA GLY A 117 -2.11 -17.08 3.46
C GLY A 117 -1.83 -18.32 4.31
N SER A 118 -1.40 -19.42 3.71
CA SER A 118 -1.01 -20.64 4.45
C SER A 118 0.23 -20.45 5.31
N LYS A 119 1.22 -19.69 4.84
CA LYS A 119 2.46 -19.39 5.61
C LYS A 119 2.18 -18.51 6.83
N LEU A 120 1.11 -17.73 6.81
CA LEU A 120 0.81 -16.71 7.82
C LEU A 120 -0.26 -17.14 8.83
N GLN A 121 -0.58 -18.44 8.89
CA GLN A 121 -1.55 -19.00 9.85
C GLN A 121 -0.97 -19.21 11.25
N SER A 122 0.36 -19.34 11.37
CA SER A 122 1.05 -19.51 12.65
C SER A 122 2.14 -18.45 12.85
N VAL A 123 2.51 -18.21 14.10
CA VAL A 123 3.58 -17.25 14.44
C VAL A 123 4.91 -17.72 13.88
N GLU A 124 5.15 -19.03 13.91
CA GLU A 124 6.36 -19.67 13.39
C GLU A 124 6.44 -19.52 11.86
N GLY A 125 5.36 -19.83 11.15
CA GLY A 125 5.28 -19.68 9.70
C GLY A 125 5.42 -18.22 9.27
N ALA A 126 4.75 -17.31 9.99
CA ALA A 126 4.86 -15.87 9.75
C ALA A 126 6.26 -15.34 10.03
N THR A 127 6.93 -15.84 11.08
CA THR A 127 8.33 -15.49 11.38
C THR A 127 9.25 -15.94 10.26
N GLN A 128 9.12 -17.18 9.79
CA GLN A 128 9.92 -17.70 8.66
C GLN A 128 9.69 -16.92 7.38
N PHE A 129 8.43 -16.61 7.07
CA PHE A 129 8.08 -15.82 5.90
C PHE A 129 8.64 -14.39 5.97
N LEU A 130 8.47 -13.71 7.10
CA LEU A 130 8.97 -12.35 7.30
C LEU A 130 10.50 -12.28 7.27
N LYS A 131 11.20 -13.24 7.88
CA LYS A 131 12.67 -13.37 7.77
C LYS A 131 13.13 -13.47 6.33
N ALA A 132 12.44 -14.29 5.52
CA ALA A 132 12.79 -14.48 4.12
C ALA A 132 12.43 -13.29 3.22
N THR A 133 11.57 -12.37 3.67
CA THR A 133 10.93 -11.37 2.79
C THR A 133 11.20 -9.91 3.18
N VAL A 134 11.49 -9.61 4.46
CA VAL A 134 11.54 -8.23 4.97
C VAL A 134 12.94 -7.86 5.50
N PHE A 135 13.37 -8.39 6.65
CA PHE A 135 14.72 -8.25 7.21
C PHE A 135 14.94 -9.31 8.30
N ASP A 136 16.19 -9.54 8.72
CA ASP A 136 16.57 -10.55 9.72
C ASP A 136 16.91 -9.91 11.08
N GLU A 137 15.94 -9.22 11.69
CA GLU A 137 16.03 -8.71 13.06
C GLU A 137 14.98 -9.43 13.92
N HIS A 138 15.46 -10.23 14.88
CA HIS A 138 14.66 -11.24 15.54
C HIS A 138 13.50 -10.64 16.36
N THR A 139 13.72 -9.51 17.04
CA THR A 139 12.73 -9.00 18.01
C THR A 139 11.54 -8.32 17.33
N VAL A 140 11.78 -7.59 16.23
CA VAL A 140 10.73 -6.96 15.43
C VAL A 140 9.98 -8.02 14.63
N ILE A 141 10.66 -9.03 14.06
CA ILE A 141 9.97 -10.07 13.28
C ILE A 141 8.97 -10.84 14.14
N GLU A 142 9.34 -11.26 15.34
CA GLU A 142 8.43 -12.04 16.18
C GLU A 142 7.18 -11.21 16.53
N LYS A 143 7.38 -9.92 16.86
CA LYS A 143 6.28 -9.00 17.16
C LYS A 143 5.39 -8.77 15.93
N MET A 144 5.98 -8.61 14.75
CA MET A 144 5.25 -8.49 13.48
C MET A 144 4.48 -9.77 13.17
N ALA A 145 5.09 -10.95 13.31
CA ALA A 145 4.47 -12.25 13.08
C ALA A 145 3.24 -12.45 13.98
N ARG A 146 3.38 -12.19 15.28
CA ARG A 146 2.26 -12.25 16.24
C ARG A 146 1.12 -11.30 15.85
N SER A 147 1.46 -10.08 15.42
CA SER A 147 0.48 -9.08 15.01
C SER A 147 -0.23 -9.48 13.71
N THR A 148 0.51 -10.00 12.72
CA THR A 148 -0.04 -10.52 11.45
C THR A 148 -1.04 -11.63 11.71
N VAL A 149 -0.66 -12.65 12.49
CA VAL A 149 -1.55 -13.78 12.82
C VAL A 149 -2.80 -13.30 13.57
N ARG A 150 -2.65 -12.32 14.46
CA ARG A 150 -3.78 -11.75 15.22
C ARG A 150 -4.74 -10.98 14.32
N CYS A 151 -4.22 -10.13 13.42
CA CYS A 151 -5.01 -9.16 12.66
C CYS A 151 -5.52 -9.68 11.31
N CYS A 152 -4.76 -10.54 10.63
CA CYS A 152 -5.07 -11.02 9.28
C CYS A 152 -5.91 -12.31 9.30
N GLN A 153 -7.20 -12.20 9.64
CA GLN A 153 -8.13 -13.35 9.70
C GLN A 153 -8.79 -13.68 8.34
N ASN A 154 -8.49 -12.90 7.29
CA ASN A 154 -8.74 -13.23 5.88
C ASN A 154 -7.63 -12.61 5.02
N TRP A 155 -7.52 -13.10 3.79
CA TRP A 155 -6.54 -12.65 2.80
C TRP A 155 -7.23 -12.14 1.54
N ASP A 156 -8.49 -11.72 1.65
CA ASP A 156 -9.27 -11.22 0.51
C ASP A 156 -8.71 -9.89 0.00
N GLY A 157 -8.12 -9.06 0.87
CA GLY A 157 -7.41 -7.85 0.44
C GLY A 157 -6.27 -8.13 -0.56
N PHE A 158 -5.64 -9.31 -0.49
CA PHE A 158 -4.62 -9.71 -1.47
C PHE A 158 -5.21 -9.90 -2.87
N MET A 159 -6.50 -10.25 -2.96
CA MET A 159 -7.23 -10.35 -4.23
C MET A 159 -7.44 -9.00 -4.91
N GLU A 160 -7.32 -7.90 -4.16
CA GLU A 160 -7.55 -6.54 -4.63
C GLU A 160 -6.26 -5.75 -4.90
N VAL A 161 -5.09 -6.27 -4.51
CA VAL A 161 -3.80 -5.57 -4.63
C VAL A 161 -3.54 -5.13 -6.05
N SER A 162 -3.62 -6.05 -7.02
CA SER A 162 -3.43 -5.73 -8.43
C SER A 162 -4.43 -4.70 -8.93
N ASP A 163 -5.70 -4.84 -8.55
CA ASP A 163 -6.76 -3.93 -9.02
C ASP A 163 -6.54 -2.53 -8.46
N THR A 164 -6.14 -2.43 -7.20
CA THR A 164 -5.85 -1.19 -6.48
C THR A 164 -4.65 -0.46 -7.09
N ILE A 165 -3.54 -1.17 -7.31
CA ILE A 165 -2.32 -0.57 -7.88
C ILE A 165 -2.58 0.00 -9.28
N HIS A 166 -3.41 -0.66 -10.09
CA HIS A 166 -3.77 -0.18 -11.44
C HIS A 166 -4.98 0.77 -11.47
N SER A 167 -5.64 1.00 -10.33
CA SER A 167 -6.82 1.85 -10.26
C SER A 167 -6.48 3.33 -10.40
N ASP A 168 -7.51 4.16 -10.46
CA ASP A 168 -7.37 5.59 -10.28
C ASP A 168 -7.04 5.89 -8.81
N TRP A 169 -5.92 6.58 -8.57
CA TRP A 169 -5.47 6.95 -7.23
C TRP A 169 -6.06 8.28 -6.77
N GLY A 170 -6.83 8.96 -7.62
CA GLY A 170 -7.49 10.23 -7.31
C GLY A 170 -6.60 11.46 -7.47
N PHE A 171 -5.36 11.29 -7.91
CA PHE A 171 -4.44 12.38 -8.21
C PHE A 171 -3.43 12.02 -9.30
N ASP A 172 -2.89 13.04 -9.97
CA ASP A 172 -1.70 12.95 -10.82
C ASP A 172 -0.56 13.68 -10.11
N PRO A 173 0.56 13.02 -9.76
CA PRO A 173 1.68 13.67 -9.06
C PRO A 173 2.21 14.91 -9.78
N ARG A 174 2.08 14.99 -11.11
CA ARG A 174 2.60 16.08 -11.93
C ARG A 174 1.75 17.35 -11.86
N THR A 175 0.52 17.24 -11.35
CA THR A 175 -0.45 18.33 -11.32
C THR A 175 -0.86 18.71 -9.89
N LEU A 176 -0.12 18.24 -8.89
CA LEU A 176 -0.34 18.65 -7.50
C LEU A 176 -0.17 20.16 -7.36
N ASP A 177 -1.03 20.79 -6.55
CA ASP A 177 -0.90 22.21 -6.26
C ASP A 177 0.34 22.51 -5.41
N LYS A 178 0.61 23.80 -5.19
CA LYS A 178 1.77 24.25 -4.41
C LYS A 178 1.69 23.82 -2.93
N GLU A 179 0.49 23.71 -2.36
CA GLU A 179 0.31 23.34 -0.96
C GLU A 179 0.65 21.86 -0.74
N HIS A 180 0.24 20.98 -1.66
CA HIS A 180 0.62 19.56 -1.67
C HIS A 180 2.11 19.38 -1.94
N SER A 181 2.63 20.07 -2.97
CA SER A 181 4.02 19.89 -3.43
C SER A 181 5.07 20.50 -2.50
N ALA A 182 4.67 21.39 -1.57
CA ALA A 182 5.58 21.98 -0.59
C ALA A 182 5.96 21.00 0.54
N LYS A 183 5.24 19.90 0.71
CA LYS A 183 5.50 18.93 1.79
C LYS A 183 6.63 17.98 1.35
N PRO A 184 7.54 17.61 2.27
CA PRO A 184 8.64 16.72 1.94
C PRO A 184 8.15 15.29 1.70
N VAL A 185 8.68 14.66 0.65
CA VAL A 185 8.54 13.23 0.37
C VAL A 185 9.93 12.60 0.41
N LEU A 186 10.11 11.60 1.27
CA LEU A 186 11.31 10.78 1.33
C LEU A 186 11.03 9.42 0.69
N ILE A 187 11.70 9.15 -0.42
CA ILE A 187 11.68 7.86 -1.10
C ILE A 187 12.96 7.13 -0.74
N VAL A 188 12.82 5.94 -0.15
CA VAL A 188 13.95 5.09 0.20
C VAL A 188 13.99 3.94 -0.77
N GLY A 189 14.99 3.99 -1.65
CA GLY A 189 15.40 2.89 -2.52
C GLY A 189 16.70 2.25 -2.05
N SER A 190 17.04 1.11 -2.66
CA SER A 190 18.32 0.43 -2.51
C SER A 190 18.79 -0.04 -3.88
N GLU A 191 20.11 -0.12 -4.10
CA GLU A 191 20.67 -0.72 -5.33
C GLU A 191 20.22 -2.19 -5.51
N ASN A 192 19.86 -2.85 -4.41
CA ASN A 192 19.30 -4.19 -4.39
C ASN A 192 17.76 -4.20 -4.26
N ASP A 193 17.09 -3.05 -4.40
CA ASP A 193 15.63 -2.96 -4.37
C ASP A 193 15.04 -3.43 -5.70
N HIS A 194 14.89 -4.74 -5.85
CA HIS A 194 14.20 -5.36 -6.97
C HIS A 194 12.66 -5.26 -6.88
N ILE A 195 12.15 -4.62 -5.82
CA ILE A 195 10.73 -4.45 -5.57
C ILE A 195 10.25 -3.08 -6.06
N GLY A 196 10.86 -2.01 -5.56
CA GLY A 196 10.58 -0.62 -5.91
C GLY A 196 11.48 -0.04 -7.01
N GLY A 197 12.63 -0.65 -7.33
CA GLY A 197 13.56 -0.30 -8.43
C GLY A 197 13.24 0.96 -9.26
N SER A 198 12.89 0.78 -10.53
CA SER A 198 12.52 1.88 -11.45
C SER A 198 11.30 2.69 -11.03
N THR A 199 10.47 2.17 -10.14
CA THR A 199 9.30 2.89 -9.66
C THR A 199 9.69 3.94 -8.63
N ASN A 200 10.78 3.74 -7.89
CA ASN A 200 11.41 4.79 -7.07
C ASN A 200 12.03 5.87 -7.97
N ASP A 201 12.72 5.50 -9.06
CA ASP A 201 13.33 6.48 -9.99
C ASP A 201 12.29 7.37 -10.69
N TRP A 202 11.07 6.85 -10.86
CA TRP A 202 9.97 7.59 -11.45
C TRP A 202 9.35 8.60 -10.48
N LEU A 203 9.33 8.27 -9.17
CA LEU A 203 8.72 9.05 -8.11
C LEU A 203 9.57 10.26 -7.72
#